data_AF-A0A840DPU6-F1
#
_entry.id   AF-A0A840DPU6-F1
#
_cell.length_a   1.000
_cell.length_b   1.000
_cell.length_c   1.000
_cell.angle_alpha   90.00
_cell.angle_beta   90.00
_cell.angle_gamma   90.00
#
_symmetry.space_group_name_H-M   'P 1'
#
loop_
_entity.id
_entity.type
_entity.pdbx_description
1 polymer ?
#
loop_
_entity_poly.entity_id
_entity_poly.type
_entity_poly.pdbx_seq_one_letter_code
_entity_poly.pdbx_strand_id
1 'polypeptide(L)' 'MKKAKTNENPMEKYVPAVMRWIEDTFDMSAIQVEDFSVFPAGKLIRDENGHTMVVFYDIWTDQVKYTFPTGK' A
#
# COMPACT_ATOMS: atom_id res chain seq x y z
N MET A 1 20.74 30.34 0.30
CA MET A 1 20.51 28.86 0.34
C MET A 1 19.04 28.60 0.06
N LYS A 2 18.70 28.05 -1.12
CA LYS A 2 17.32 27.69 -1.44
C LYS A 2 17.04 26.36 -0.73
N LYS A 3 16.18 26.35 0.28
CA LYS A 3 15.70 25.10 0.88
C LYS A 3 14.99 24.32 -0.24
N ALA A 4 15.47 23.12 -0.55
CA ALA A 4 14.75 22.21 -1.40
C ALA A 4 13.40 21.96 -0.72
N LYS A 5 12.30 22.31 -1.38
CA LYS A 5 10.98 21.84 -0.95
C LYS A 5 11.03 20.33 -1.10
N THR A 6 11.10 19.61 0.01
CA THR A 6 10.82 18.18 -0.01
C THR A 6 9.41 18.08 -0.56
N ASN A 7 9.27 17.55 -1.79
CA ASN A 7 7.96 17.27 -2.36
C ASN A 7 7.37 16.11 -1.54
N GLU A 8 6.74 16.41 -0.41
CA GLU A 8 6.02 15.43 0.38
C GLU A 8 4.98 14.79 -0.54
N ASN A 9 5.00 13.46 -0.64
CA ASN A 9 4.01 12.75 -1.42
C ASN A 9 2.66 12.94 -0.71
N PRO A 10 1.67 13.62 -1.31
CA PRO A 10 0.40 13.92 -0.64
C PRO A 10 -0.39 12.67 -0.22
N MET A 11 0.04 11.49 -0.68
CA MET A 11 -0.54 10.19 -0.35
C MET A 11 0.04 9.56 0.92
N GLU A 12 1.16 10.06 1.47
CA GLU A 12 1.77 9.53 2.70
C GLU A 12 0.81 9.54 3.88
N LYS A 13 -0.07 10.54 3.96
CA LYS A 13 -1.09 10.64 5.02
C LYS A 13 -2.05 9.45 5.08
N TYR A 14 -2.19 8.68 4.00
CA TYR A 14 -3.07 7.50 3.93
C TYR A 14 -2.35 6.18 4.25
N VAL A 15 -1.02 6.18 4.37
CA VAL A 15 -0.24 4.98 4.72
C VAL A 15 -0.71 4.33 6.03
N PRO A 16 -1.01 5.08 7.11
CA PRO A 16 -1.50 4.45 8.34
C PRO A 16 -2.83 3.71 8.15
N ALA A 17 -3.74 4.21 7.29
CA ALA A 17 -5.02 3.56 7.04
C ALA A 17 -4.83 2.24 6.29
N VAL A 18 -3.95 2.22 5.28
CA VAL A 18 -3.61 1.01 4.53
C VAL A 18 -2.91 -0.01 5.43
N MET A 19 -1.87 0.40 6.18
CA MET A 19 -1.13 -0.51 7.07
C MET A 19 -2.02 -1.11 8.14
N ARG A 20 -2.89 -0.31 8.78
CA ARG A 20 -3.85 -0.82 9.76
C ARG A 20 -4.78 -1.87 9.17
N TRP A 21 -5.31 -1.62 7.97
CA TRP A 21 -6.15 -2.61 7.30
C TRP A 21 -5.41 -3.92 7.02
N ILE A 22 -4.12 -3.85 6.64
CA ILE A 22 -3.28 -5.03 6.41
C ILE A 22 -3.06 -5.79 7.72
N GLU A 23 -2.67 -5.09 8.79
CA GLU A 23 -2.44 -5.67 10.13
C GLU A 23 -3.70 -6.31 10.72
N ASP A 24 -4.87 -5.75 10.45
CA ASP A 24 -6.17 -6.29 10.89
C ASP A 24 -6.63 -7.50 10.02
N THR A 25 -6.13 -7.63 8.78
CA THR A 25 -6.60 -8.64 7.81
C THR A 25 -5.68 -9.86 7.73
N PHE A 26 -4.37 -9.69 7.94
CA PHE A 26 -3.37 -10.72 7.72
C PHE A 26 -2.56 -11.04 8.98
N ASP A 27 -2.13 -12.29 9.08
CA ASP A 27 -1.00 -12.62 9.96
C ASP A 27 0.28 -12.05 9.36
N MET A 28 0.79 -10.98 9.97
CA MET A 28 1.98 -10.27 9.51
C MET A 28 3.25 -11.14 9.48
N SER A 29 3.26 -12.28 10.18
CA SER A 29 4.38 -13.22 10.13
C SER A 29 4.40 -14.08 8.86
N ALA A 30 3.27 -14.20 8.16
CA ALA A 30 3.09 -15.03 6.98
C ALA A 30 3.11 -14.24 5.65
N ILE A 31 3.36 -12.92 5.71
CA ILE A 31 3.38 -12.04 4.53
C ILE A 31 4.58 -11.10 4.52
N GLN A 32 5.02 -10.74 3.31
CA GLN A 32 5.95 -9.64 3.07
C GLN A 32 5.17 -8.43 2.56
N VAL A 33 5.53 -7.24 3.02
CA VAL A 33 4.88 -5.99 2.63
C VAL A 33 5.93 -5.02 2.11
N GLU A 34 5.78 -4.59 0.86
CA GLU A 34 6.67 -3.65 0.18
C GLU A 34 5.91 -2.40 -0.28
N ASP A 35 6.60 -1.26 -0.38
CA ASP A 35 6.01 -0.04 -0.93
C ASP A 35 5.69 -0.20 -2.41
N PHE A 36 4.47 0.18 -2.79
CA PHE A 36 4.00 0.11 -4.17
C PHE A 36 3.44 1.46 -4.63
N SER A 37 4.35 2.34 -5.05
CA SER A 37 4.08 3.75 -5.35
C SER A 37 3.18 4.02 -6.57
N VAL A 38 2.80 2.98 -7.32
CA VAL A 38 1.85 3.08 -8.44
C VAL A 38 0.45 3.48 -7.95
N PHE A 39 0.09 3.07 -6.73
CA PHE A 39 -1.20 3.44 -6.11
C PHE A 39 -1.01 4.35 -4.89
N PRO A 40 -2.02 5.18 -4.55
CA PRO A 40 -1.98 6.00 -3.34
C PRO A 40 -1.78 5.17 -2.08
N ALA A 41 -0.70 5.45 -1.35
CA ALA A 41 -0.29 4.67 -0.19
C ALA A 41 -0.19 3.15 -0.46
N GLY A 42 0.05 2.75 -1.71
CA GLY A 42 0.02 1.37 -2.13
C GLY A 42 1.06 0.51 -1.44
N LYS A 43 0.68 -0.73 -1.15
CA LYS A 43 1.50 -1.80 -0.60
C LYS A 43 1.35 -3.04 -1.46
N LEU A 44 2.46 -3.64 -1.87
CA LEU A 44 2.48 -4.96 -2.47
C LEU A 44 2.68 -5.97 -1.35
N ILE A 45 1.70 -6.85 -1.19
CA ILE A 45 1.75 -7.96 -0.25
C ILE A 45 2.13 -9.22 -1.03
N ARG A 46 3.02 -10.03 -0.45
CA ARG A 46 3.37 -11.36 -0.97
C ARG A 46 3.23 -12.41 0.12
N ASP A 47 2.56 -13.52 -0.18
CA ASP A 47 2.45 -14.67 0.73
C ASP A 47 3.64 -15.62 0.60
N GLU A 48 3.71 -16.65 1.45
CA GLU A 48 4.76 -17.68 1.43
C GLU A 48 4.80 -18.51 0.13
N ASN A 49 3.70 -18.56 -0.61
CA ASN A 49 3.58 -19.26 -1.89
C ASN A 49 3.96 -18.38 -3.09
N GLY A 50 4.32 -17.11 -2.85
CA GLY A 50 4.67 -16.14 -3.88
C GLY A 50 3.47 -15.46 -4.55
N HIS A 51 2.23 -15.71 -4.11
CA HIS A 51 1.07 -14.97 -4.59
C HIS A 51 1.15 -13.53 -4.12
N THR A 52 0.65 -12.62 -4.95
CA THR A 52 0.71 -11.19 -4.66
C THR A 52 -0.66 -10.52 -4.67
N MET A 53 -0.80 -9.52 -3.82
CA MET A 53 -1.98 -8.65 -3.74
C MET A 53 -1.53 -7.22 -3.51
N VAL A 54 -2.14 -6.25 -4.18
CA VAL A 54 -1.90 -4.83 -3.93
C VAL A 54 -3.01 -4.30 -3.05
N VAL A 55 -2.65 -3.61 -1.97
CA VAL A 55 -3.58 -2.89 -1.08
C VAL A 55 -3.27 -1.41 -1.16
N PHE A 56 -4.29 -0.56 -1.30
CA PHE A 56 -4.09 0.88 -1.50
C PHE A 56 -5.28 1.69 -1.00
N TYR A 57 -5.08 3.00 -0.88
CA TYR A 57 -6.16 3.92 -0.55
C TYR A 57 -6.85 4.43 -1.83
N ASP A 58 -8.14 4.18 -1.96
CA ASP A 58 -8.98 4.73 -3.02
C ASP A 58 -9.54 6.09 -2.57
N ILE A 59 -8.98 7.16 -3.13
CA ILE A 59 -9.34 8.55 -2.80
C ILE A 59 -10.75 8.92 -3.29
N TRP A 60 -11.24 8.29 -4.37
CA TRP A 60 -12.55 8.60 -4.93
C TRP A 60 -13.67 8.07 -4.06
N THR A 61 -13.44 6.94 -3.39
CA THR A 61 -14.43 6.31 -2.50
C THR A 61 -14.10 6.43 -1.02
N ASP A 62 -12.96 7.04 -0.68
CA ASP A 62 -12.46 7.23 0.68
C ASP A 62 -12.35 5.91 1.47
N GLN A 63 -11.80 4.87 0.82
CA GLN A 63 -11.73 3.51 1.36
C GLN A 63 -10.40 2.82 1.05
N VAL A 64 -9.99 1.89 1.91
CA VAL A 64 -8.92 0.93 1.56
C VAL A 64 -9.49 -0.15 0.64
N LYS A 65 -8.82 -0.39 -0.49
CA LYS A 65 -9.17 -1.43 -1.45
C LYS A 65 -7.98 -2.32 -1.74
N TYR A 66 -8.25 -3.47 -2.34
CA TYR A 66 -7.23 -4.39 -2.80
C TYR A 66 -7.54 -4.91 -4.21
N THR A 67 -6.49 -5.37 -4.90
CA THR A 67 -6.60 -6.05 -6.18
C THR A 67 -5.49 -7.07 -6.34
N PHE A 68 -5.72 -8.09 -7.17
CA PHE A 68 -4.72 -9.09 -7.51
C PHE A 68 -4.08 -8.71 -8.86
N PRO A 69 -2.75 -8.61 -8.95
CA PRO A 69 -2.09 -8.44 -10.23
C PRO A 69 -2.42 -9.63 -11.14
N THR A 70 -3.21 -9.42 -12.18
CA THR A 70 -3.39 -10.43 -13.23
C THR A 70 -2.17 -10.37 -14.14
N GLY A 71 -1.23 -11.30 -13.98
CA GLY A 71 -0.22 -11.54 -15.00
C GLY A 71 -0.93 -11.90 -16.31
N LYS A 72 -0.67 -11.15 -17.37
CA LYS A 72 -0.82 -11.67 -18.74
C LYS A 72 0.49 -12.26 -19.18
#